data_AF-A0A1B4G7A9-F1
#
_entry.id   AF-A0A1B4G7A9-F1
#
_cell.length_a   1.000
_cell.length_b   1.000
_cell.length_c   1.000
_cell.angle_alpha   90.00
_cell.angle_beta   90.00
_cell.angle_gamma   90.00
#
_symmetry.space_group_name_H-M   'P 1'
#
loop_
_entity.id
_entity.type
_entity.pdbx_description
1 polymer ?
#
loop_
_entity_poly.entity_id
_entity_poly.type
_entity_poly.pdbx_seq_one_letter_code
_entity_poly.pdbx_strand_id
1 'polypeptide(L)'
;MQKRFKQLVLLAAMVPAFAMAQSLSNQTSAPAAAAPIDADKKAAIKDLLDAIDAPKLVSAIANSAEMQSKQLVPAILSDALSENKTLNDKQKQAAVPTLQKNAVPKLVDNAGKVFGTQQFSSDAMQAQYDAYAKYYSTSEIKDLTTFYKSPTGRKFIQVQDQVGRDVVNGLMQKYMPQAIKATRDQADKEVAGVKPGK
;
A
#
# COMPACT_ATOMS: atom_id res chain seq x y z
N MET A 1 15.47 -36.64 41.23
CA MET A 1 15.00 -37.27 39.98
C MET A 1 13.49 -37.44 40.05
N GLN A 2 12.79 -36.87 39.07
CA GLN A 2 11.48 -37.28 38.52
C GLN A 2 10.28 -37.47 39.48
N LYS A 3 9.11 -36.96 39.06
CA LYS A 3 7.75 -37.26 39.57
C LYS A 3 7.14 -36.33 40.64
N ARG A 4 7.22 -35.00 40.48
CA ARG A 4 6.31 -34.08 41.20
C ARG A 4 5.54 -33.09 40.32
N PHE A 5 5.37 -33.39 39.03
CA PHE A 5 4.75 -32.47 38.07
C PHE A 5 3.55 -33.04 37.28
N LYS A 6 2.94 -34.12 37.74
CA LYS A 6 1.81 -34.74 37.04
C LYS A 6 0.78 -35.27 38.03
N GLN A 7 -0.07 -34.41 38.61
CA GLN A 7 -1.36 -34.84 39.19
C GLN A 7 -2.27 -33.70 39.70
N LEU A 8 -2.28 -32.54 39.05
CA LEU A 8 -3.38 -31.57 39.22
C LEU A 8 -3.89 -31.16 37.83
N VAL A 9 -4.60 -32.10 37.22
CA VAL A 9 -5.60 -31.83 36.19
C VAL A 9 -6.93 -31.88 36.93
N LEU A 10 -7.73 -30.80 36.88
CA LEU A 10 -9.16 -30.79 36.56
C LEU A 10 -9.82 -29.48 37.04
N LEU A 11 -10.72 -28.97 36.19
CA LEU A 11 -11.64 -27.83 36.36
C LEU A 11 -11.11 -26.41 36.07
N ALA A 12 -11.21 -26.01 34.80
CA ALA A 12 -11.83 -24.74 34.39
C ALA A 12 -12.08 -24.75 32.87
N ALA A 13 -13.05 -25.55 32.41
CA ALA A 13 -13.60 -25.44 31.07
C ALA A 13 -14.96 -24.73 31.15
N MET A 14 -14.94 -23.40 31.07
CA MET A 14 -16.08 -22.59 30.65
C MET A 14 -15.52 -21.33 29.98
N VAL A 15 -15.31 -21.42 28.66
CA VAL A 15 -15.04 -20.25 27.81
C VAL A 15 -16.40 -19.62 27.49
N PRO A 16 -16.65 -18.34 27.80
CA PRO A 16 -17.87 -17.69 27.35
C PRO A 16 -17.78 -17.44 25.84
N ALA A 17 -18.57 -18.18 25.08
CA ALA A 17 -18.77 -18.03 23.64
C ALA A 17 -19.48 -16.71 23.23
N PHE A 18 -19.47 -15.69 24.09
CA PHE A 18 -20.11 -14.39 23.87
C PHE A 18 -19.14 -13.28 23.41
N ALA A 19 -17.83 -13.52 23.42
CA ALA A 19 -16.84 -12.53 22.98
C ALA A 19 -16.67 -12.45 21.44
N MET A 20 -17.09 -13.47 20.68
CA MET A 20 -16.95 -13.49 19.22
C MET A 20 -18.13 -12.86 18.46
N ALA A 21 -19.26 -12.59 19.12
CA ALA A 21 -20.41 -11.94 18.49
C ALA A 21 -20.28 -10.40 18.45
N GLN A 22 -19.49 -9.80 19.34
CA GLN A 22 -19.28 -8.34 19.38
C GLN A 22 -18.14 -7.85 18.46
N SER A 23 -17.34 -8.76 17.88
CA SER A 23 -16.27 -8.36 16.94
C SER A 23 -16.75 -8.19 15.50
N LEU A 24 -17.98 -8.61 15.16
CA LEU A 24 -18.53 -8.46 13.79
C LEU A 24 -19.47 -7.27 13.61
N SER A 25 -19.94 -6.62 14.68
CA SER A 25 -20.89 -5.50 14.61
C SER A 25 -20.27 -4.10 14.66
N ASN A 26 -18.94 -3.97 14.86
CA ASN A 26 -18.26 -2.68 15.03
C ASN A 26 -17.53 -2.14 13.78
N GLN A 27 -17.74 -2.69 12.58
CA GLN A 27 -17.04 -2.23 11.36
C GLN A 27 -17.71 -1.06 10.61
N THR A 28 -18.60 -0.31 11.26
CA THR A 28 -19.13 0.95 10.72
C THR A 28 -18.96 2.12 11.70
N SER A 29 -17.83 2.19 12.39
CA SER A 29 -17.40 3.44 13.01
C SER A 29 -17.08 4.44 11.89
N ALA A 30 -17.97 5.40 11.67
CA ALA A 30 -17.67 6.59 10.90
C ALA A 30 -16.32 7.18 11.38
N PRO A 31 -15.45 7.69 10.48
CA PRO A 31 -14.19 8.28 10.92
C PRO A 31 -14.50 9.35 11.95
N ALA A 32 -14.00 9.16 13.17
CA ALA A 32 -14.09 10.17 14.21
C ALA A 32 -13.53 11.47 13.63
N ALA A 33 -14.34 12.53 13.61
CA ALA A 33 -13.91 13.83 13.13
C ALA A 33 -12.58 14.18 13.82
N ALA A 34 -11.55 14.45 13.01
CA ALA A 34 -10.24 14.81 13.54
C ALA A 34 -10.43 16.01 14.47
N ALA A 35 -9.98 15.87 15.73
CA ALA A 35 -10.01 16.98 16.66
C ALA A 35 -9.28 18.18 16.04
N PRO A 36 -9.79 19.42 16.17
CA PRO A 36 -9.14 20.60 15.64
C PRO A 36 -7.68 20.67 16.12
N ILE A 37 -6.74 20.82 15.19
CA ILE A 37 -5.32 21.00 15.51
C ILE A 37 -5.17 22.41 16.10
N ASP A 38 -4.70 22.50 17.35
CA ASP A 38 -4.41 23.79 17.97
C ASP A 38 -3.28 24.54 17.25
N ALA A 39 -3.21 25.86 17.45
CA ALA A 39 -2.31 26.74 16.70
C ALA A 39 -0.82 26.38 16.91
N ASP A 40 -0.43 26.03 18.14
CA ASP A 40 0.95 25.69 18.47
C ASP A 40 1.36 24.39 17.81
N LYS A 41 0.48 23.38 17.85
CA LYS A 41 0.71 22.10 17.18
C LYS A 41 0.76 22.26 15.67
N LYS A 42 -0.11 23.08 15.08
CA LYS A 42 -0.11 23.36 13.64
C LYS A 42 1.20 24.02 13.19
N ALA A 43 1.70 25.00 13.95
CA ALA A 43 2.98 25.64 13.67
C ALA A 43 4.16 24.65 13.75
N ALA A 44 4.18 23.81 14.79
CA ALA A 44 5.22 22.78 14.93
C ALA A 44 5.21 21.77 13.78
N ILE A 45 4.02 21.33 13.32
CA ILE A 45 3.90 20.43 12.16
C ILE A 45 4.40 21.12 10.90
N LYS A 46 4.08 22.40 10.69
CA LYS A 46 4.60 23.14 9.53
C LYS A 46 6.14 23.11 9.51
N ASP A 47 6.79 23.40 10.63
CA ASP A 47 8.25 23.39 10.73
C ASP A 47 8.84 21.99 10.45
N LEU A 48 8.15 20.93 10.90
CA LEU A 48 8.53 19.56 10.62
C LEU A 48 8.41 19.24 9.13
N LEU A 49 7.28 19.57 8.50
CA LEU A 49 7.02 19.33 7.07
C LEU A 49 8.04 20.06 6.19
N ASP A 50 8.43 21.27 6.58
CA ASP A 50 9.51 22.01 5.90
C ASP A 50 10.87 21.30 6.09
N ALA A 51 11.16 20.78 7.28
CA ALA A 51 12.43 20.09 7.58
C ALA A 51 12.60 18.76 6.82
N ILE A 52 11.50 18.08 6.48
CA ILE A 52 11.51 16.79 5.76
C ILE A 52 11.26 16.91 4.25
N ASP A 53 11.13 18.14 3.72
CA ASP A 53 10.77 18.41 2.32
C ASP A 53 9.46 17.71 1.91
N ALA A 54 8.41 17.94 2.70
CA ALA A 54 7.09 17.37 2.47
C ALA A 54 6.50 17.60 1.06
N PRO A 55 6.72 18.74 0.37
CA PRO A 55 6.30 18.91 -1.03
C PRO A 55 6.91 17.87 -1.98
N LYS A 56 8.17 17.49 -1.76
CA LYS A 56 8.81 16.42 -2.54
C LYS A 56 8.16 15.07 -2.27
N LEU A 57 7.76 14.78 -1.03
CA LEU A 57 7.00 13.58 -0.70
C LEU A 57 5.63 13.56 -1.40
N VAL A 58 4.91 14.68 -1.40
CA VAL A 58 3.63 14.82 -2.12
C VAL A 58 3.82 14.58 -3.61
N SER A 59 4.86 15.14 -4.23
CA SER A 59 5.16 14.90 -5.64
C SER A 59 5.46 13.43 -5.93
N ALA A 60 6.23 12.76 -5.06
CA ALA A 60 6.50 11.33 -5.21
C ALA A 60 5.22 10.47 -5.11
N ILE A 61 4.31 10.82 -4.18
CA ILE A 61 3.00 10.16 -4.05
C ILE A 61 2.16 10.37 -5.32
N ALA A 62 2.08 11.60 -5.83
CA ALA A 62 1.35 11.93 -7.06
C ALA A 62 1.88 11.11 -8.25
N ASN A 63 3.19 11.11 -8.45
CA ASN A 63 3.84 10.37 -9.55
C ASN A 63 3.61 8.86 -9.45
N SER A 64 3.67 8.30 -8.24
CA SER A 64 3.39 6.88 -8.00
C SER A 64 1.94 6.52 -8.31
N ALA A 65 0.98 7.34 -7.84
CA ALA A 65 -0.44 7.13 -8.10
C ALA A 65 -0.79 7.29 -9.59
N GLU A 66 -0.18 8.26 -10.27
CA GLU A 66 -0.32 8.45 -11.71
C GLU A 66 0.21 7.24 -12.48
N MET A 67 1.41 6.74 -12.14
CA MET A 67 2.00 5.56 -12.77
C MET A 67 1.13 4.31 -12.56
N GLN A 68 0.63 4.09 -11.34
CA GLN A 68 -0.29 2.99 -11.05
C GLN A 68 -1.57 3.10 -11.88
N SER A 69 -2.13 4.30 -12.03
CA SER A 69 -3.32 4.52 -12.84
C SER A 69 -3.08 4.19 -14.32
N LYS A 70 -1.92 4.56 -14.86
CA LYS A 70 -1.52 4.20 -16.23
C LYS A 70 -1.38 2.68 -16.39
N GLN A 71 -0.86 1.97 -15.39
CA GLN A 71 -0.73 0.51 -15.41
C GLN A 71 -2.07 -0.22 -15.39
N LEU A 72 -3.11 0.39 -14.81
CA LEU A 72 -4.46 -0.20 -14.76
C LEU A 72 -5.27 -0.03 -16.06
N VAL A 73 -4.83 0.83 -16.99
CA VAL A 73 -5.56 1.11 -18.24
C VAL A 73 -5.94 -0.15 -19.03
N PRO A 74 -5.06 -1.14 -19.26
CA PRO A 74 -5.43 -2.33 -20.01
C PRO A 74 -6.56 -3.13 -19.34
N ALA A 75 -6.55 -3.23 -18.01
CA ALA A 75 -7.59 -3.95 -17.26
C ALA A 75 -8.93 -3.20 -17.35
N ILE A 76 -8.94 -1.88 -17.10
CA ILE A 76 -10.14 -1.05 -17.20
C ILE A 76 -10.75 -1.10 -18.61
N LEU A 77 -9.90 -1.08 -19.65
CA LEU A 77 -10.35 -1.20 -21.03
C LEU A 77 -10.93 -2.58 -21.33
N SER A 78 -10.35 -3.64 -20.78
CA SER A 78 -10.87 -5.01 -20.88
C SER A 78 -12.24 -5.13 -20.22
N ASP A 79 -12.41 -4.56 -19.03
CA ASP A 79 -13.69 -4.56 -18.31
C ASP A 79 -14.76 -3.80 -19.09
N ALA A 80 -14.45 -2.60 -19.57
CA ALA A 80 -15.37 -1.80 -20.39
C ALA A 80 -15.78 -2.52 -21.69
N LEU A 81 -14.86 -3.27 -22.32
CA LEU A 81 -15.18 -4.07 -23.50
C LEU A 81 -16.06 -5.28 -23.15
N SER A 82 -15.79 -5.94 -22.02
CA SER A 82 -16.55 -7.08 -21.53
C SER A 82 -17.99 -6.69 -21.18
N GLU A 83 -18.16 -5.58 -20.45
CA GLU A 83 -19.47 -5.08 -20.02
C GLU A 83 -20.27 -4.39 -21.12
N ASN A 84 -19.64 -4.12 -22.28
CA ASN A 84 -20.32 -3.50 -23.39
C ASN A 84 -21.51 -4.37 -23.87
N LYS A 85 -22.70 -3.78 -23.85
CA LYS A 85 -23.97 -4.45 -24.21
C LYS A 85 -24.38 -4.28 -25.67
N THR A 86 -23.61 -3.53 -26.46
CA THR A 86 -23.93 -3.25 -27.86
C THR A 86 -23.21 -4.18 -28.83
N LEU A 87 -22.02 -4.67 -28.46
CA LEU A 87 -21.21 -5.60 -29.25
C LEU A 87 -21.45 -7.04 -28.81
N ASN A 88 -21.54 -7.97 -29.77
CA ASN A 88 -21.45 -9.40 -29.50
C ASN A 88 -19.98 -9.84 -29.30
N ASP A 89 -19.77 -11.07 -28.84
CA ASP A 89 -18.43 -11.57 -28.49
C ASP A 89 -17.45 -11.56 -29.67
N LYS A 90 -17.92 -11.89 -30.88
CA LYS A 90 -17.09 -11.86 -32.09
C LYS A 90 -16.65 -10.44 -32.45
N GLN A 91 -17.54 -9.46 -32.27
CA GLN A 91 -17.22 -8.05 -32.46
C GLN A 91 -16.27 -7.52 -31.39
N LYS A 92 -16.45 -7.93 -30.12
CA LYS A 92 -15.52 -7.59 -29.03
C LYS A 92 -14.11 -8.11 -29.33
N GLN A 93 -13.99 -9.38 -29.71
CA GLN A 93 -12.71 -9.98 -30.07
C GLN A 93 -12.05 -9.28 -31.26
N ALA A 94 -12.81 -8.92 -32.29
CA ALA A 94 -12.31 -8.18 -33.45
C ALA A 94 -11.90 -6.74 -33.12
N ALA A 95 -12.45 -6.13 -32.07
CA ALA A 95 -12.12 -4.77 -31.64
C ALA A 95 -10.81 -4.69 -30.86
N VAL A 96 -10.34 -5.80 -30.25
CA VAL A 96 -9.15 -5.82 -29.38
C VAL A 96 -7.91 -5.19 -30.04
N PRO A 97 -7.49 -5.56 -31.27
CA PRO A 97 -6.30 -4.97 -31.87
C PRO A 97 -6.41 -3.46 -32.08
N THR A 98 -7.60 -2.99 -32.49
CA THR A 98 -7.88 -1.57 -32.70
C THR A 98 -7.85 -0.78 -31.39
N LEU A 99 -8.44 -1.33 -30.33
CA LEU A 99 -8.44 -0.74 -28.99
C LEU A 99 -7.03 -0.69 -28.41
N GLN A 100 -6.25 -1.75 -28.57
CA GLN A 100 -4.87 -1.80 -28.10
C GLN A 100 -3.97 -0.80 -28.83
N LYS A 101 -4.18 -0.61 -30.14
CA LYS A 101 -3.41 0.36 -30.94
C LYS A 101 -3.81 1.81 -30.68
N ASN A 102 -5.10 2.10 -30.55
CA ASN A 102 -5.62 3.47 -30.61
C ASN A 102 -6.16 4.00 -29.28
N ALA A 103 -6.79 3.14 -28.47
CA ALA A 103 -7.43 3.56 -27.22
C ALA A 103 -6.44 3.52 -26.05
N VAL A 104 -5.59 2.47 -25.96
CA VAL A 104 -4.63 2.35 -24.85
C VAL A 104 -3.71 3.57 -24.73
N PRO A 105 -3.03 4.07 -25.79
CA PRO A 105 -2.16 5.25 -25.64
C PRO A 105 -2.95 6.49 -25.16
N LYS A 106 -4.13 6.73 -25.74
CA LYS A 106 -4.98 7.88 -25.37
C LYS A 106 -5.46 7.80 -23.92
N LEU A 107 -5.80 6.60 -23.44
CA LEU A 107 -6.23 6.38 -22.08
C LEU A 107 -5.05 6.52 -21.11
N VAL A 108 -3.87 6.01 -21.45
CA VAL A 108 -2.64 6.18 -20.67
C VAL A 108 -2.24 7.65 -20.52
N ASP A 109 -2.36 8.45 -21.59
CA ASP A 109 -2.05 9.88 -21.53
C ASP A 109 -2.98 10.67 -20.59
N ASN A 110 -4.21 10.19 -20.37
CA ASN A 110 -5.19 10.83 -19.50
C ASN A 110 -5.29 10.20 -18.10
N ALA A 111 -4.82 8.96 -17.95
CA ALA A 111 -4.86 8.25 -16.67
C ALA A 111 -4.02 8.98 -15.63
N GLY A 112 -4.63 9.24 -14.47
CA GLY A 112 -3.97 9.84 -13.31
C GLY A 112 -3.78 11.36 -13.35
N LYS A 113 -4.31 12.09 -14.34
CA LYS A 113 -4.21 13.56 -14.39
C LYS A 113 -4.73 14.27 -13.13
N VAL A 114 -5.68 13.68 -12.41
CA VAL A 114 -6.20 14.21 -11.15
C VAL A 114 -5.09 14.38 -10.08
N PHE A 115 -4.06 13.53 -10.09
CA PHE A 115 -2.95 13.58 -9.14
C PHE A 115 -1.98 14.73 -9.41
N GLY A 116 -1.97 15.29 -10.63
CA GLY A 116 -1.19 16.47 -10.98
C GLY A 116 -1.85 17.80 -10.62
N THR A 117 -3.03 17.78 -9.99
CA THR A 117 -3.78 19.00 -9.67
C THR A 117 -3.27 19.69 -8.40
N GLN A 118 -3.48 21.01 -8.33
CA GLN A 118 -3.23 21.76 -7.10
C GLN A 118 -4.12 21.26 -5.95
N GLN A 119 -5.36 20.84 -6.25
CA GLN A 119 -6.28 20.28 -5.26
C GLN A 119 -5.69 19.02 -4.62
N PHE A 120 -5.19 18.07 -5.42
CA PHE A 120 -4.53 16.88 -4.89
C PHE A 120 -3.35 17.23 -3.97
N SER A 121 -2.52 18.19 -4.39
CA SER A 121 -1.37 18.62 -3.59
C SER A 121 -1.81 19.22 -2.25
N SER A 122 -2.85 20.05 -2.24
CA SER A 122 -3.43 20.62 -1.02
C SER A 122 -4.01 19.55 -0.10
N ASP A 123 -4.76 18.59 -0.65
CA ASP A 123 -5.37 17.49 0.12
C ASP A 123 -4.29 16.56 0.70
N ALA A 124 -3.24 16.27 -0.07
CA ALA A 124 -2.11 15.47 0.40
C ALA A 124 -1.33 16.17 1.52
N MET A 125 -1.11 17.49 1.41
CA MET A 125 -0.52 18.28 2.49
C MET A 125 -1.41 18.25 3.74
N GLN A 126 -2.73 18.47 3.61
CA GLN A 126 -3.65 18.41 4.75
C GLN A 126 -3.63 17.02 5.42
N ALA A 127 -3.60 15.95 4.63
CA ALA A 127 -3.50 14.59 5.15
C ALA A 127 -2.21 14.36 5.96
N GLN A 128 -1.09 14.99 5.58
CA GLN A 128 0.14 14.96 6.38
C GLN A 128 -0.03 15.70 7.71
N TYR A 129 -0.67 16.89 7.71
CA TYR A 129 -0.99 17.60 8.96
C TYR A 129 -1.82 16.73 9.90
N ASP A 130 -2.89 16.12 9.38
CA ASP A 130 -3.79 15.28 10.16
C ASP A 130 -3.08 14.05 10.71
N ALA A 131 -2.23 13.41 9.90
CA ALA A 131 -1.46 12.25 10.31
C ALA A 131 -0.46 12.59 11.45
N TYR A 132 0.33 13.66 11.30
CA TYR A 132 1.26 14.07 12.37
C TYR A 132 0.52 14.50 13.63
N ALA A 133 -0.59 15.24 13.49
CA ALA A 133 -1.40 15.65 14.63
C ALA A 133 -2.05 14.48 15.38
N LYS A 134 -2.39 13.40 14.67
CA LYS A 134 -3.00 12.20 15.25
C LYS A 134 -2.02 11.36 16.05
N TYR A 135 -0.80 11.16 15.54
CA TYR A 135 0.13 10.17 16.10
C TYR A 135 1.22 10.75 16.99
N TYR A 136 1.47 12.06 16.93
CA TYR A 136 2.53 12.69 17.72
C TYR A 136 1.98 13.86 18.57
N SER A 137 2.53 14.01 19.76
CA SER A 137 2.36 15.21 20.58
C SER A 137 3.15 16.39 20.01
N THR A 138 2.81 17.60 20.43
CA THR A 138 3.51 18.82 19.99
C THR A 138 5.00 18.81 20.37
N SER A 139 5.36 18.26 21.53
CA SER A 139 6.76 18.12 21.94
C SER A 139 7.52 17.14 21.04
N GLU A 140 6.94 15.97 20.75
CA GLU A 140 7.58 14.99 19.87
C GLU A 140 7.77 15.53 18.45
N ILE A 141 6.83 16.32 17.93
CA ILE A 141 6.97 17.00 16.63
C ILE A 141 8.17 17.97 16.63
N LYS A 142 8.37 18.71 17.72
CA LYS A 142 9.53 19.62 17.88
C LYS A 142 10.85 18.85 17.99
N ASP A 143 10.85 17.72 18.68
CA ASP A 143 12.03 16.85 18.79
C ASP A 143 12.40 16.23 17.43
N LEU A 144 11.42 15.74 16.68
CA LEU A 144 11.61 15.27 15.31
C LEU A 144 12.18 16.37 14.41
N THR A 145 11.65 17.60 14.53
CA THR A 145 12.14 18.75 13.76
C THR A 145 13.60 19.06 14.09
N THR A 146 13.97 19.05 15.37
CA THR A 146 15.35 19.22 15.83
C THR A 146 16.26 18.17 15.21
N PHE A 147 15.85 16.89 15.27
CA PHE A 147 16.59 15.80 14.66
C PHE A 147 16.77 16.00 13.15
N TYR A 148 15.69 16.23 12.40
CA TYR A 148 15.74 16.35 10.94
C TYR A 148 16.53 17.57 10.46
N LYS A 149 16.62 18.64 11.26
CA LYS A 149 17.50 19.79 10.97
C LYS A 149 18.98 19.52 11.24
N SER A 150 19.32 18.52 12.06
CA SER A 150 20.72 18.15 12.35
C SER A 150 21.45 17.61 11.11
N PRO A 151 22.80 17.61 11.07
CA PRO A 151 23.56 16.97 9.99
C PRO A 151 23.20 15.49 9.79
N THR A 152 23.03 14.74 10.87
CA THR A 152 22.66 13.32 10.82
C THR A 152 21.22 13.14 10.34
N GLY A 153 20.27 13.95 10.79
CA GLY A 153 18.88 13.86 10.33
C GLY A 153 18.72 14.20 8.85
N ARG A 154 19.46 15.20 8.34
CA ARG A 154 19.51 15.48 6.90
C ARG A 154 20.10 14.32 6.12
N LYS A 155 21.16 13.68 6.63
CA LYS A 155 21.73 12.48 6.02
C LYS A 155 20.73 11.33 6.02
N PHE A 156 20.00 11.16 7.12
CA PHE A 156 18.96 10.13 7.26
C PHE A 156 17.88 10.28 6.19
N ILE A 157 17.31 11.48 5.98
CA ILE A 157 16.32 11.75 4.92
C ILE A 157 16.85 11.33 3.53
N GLN A 158 18.15 11.55 3.27
CA GLN A 158 18.73 11.27 1.96
C GLN A 158 18.96 9.77 1.69
N VAL A 159 19.30 8.99 2.72
CA VAL A 159 19.82 7.62 2.51
C VAL A 159 18.97 6.52 3.13
N GLN A 160 18.06 6.83 4.05
CA GLN A 160 17.30 5.80 4.77
C GLN A 160 16.54 4.86 3.81
N ASP A 161 15.89 5.43 2.79
CA ASP A 161 15.18 4.61 1.79
C ASP A 161 16.13 3.73 0.97
N GLN A 162 17.35 4.21 0.69
CA GLN A 162 18.35 3.45 -0.04
C GLN A 162 18.87 2.27 0.80
N VAL A 163 19.11 2.49 2.10
CA VAL A 163 19.51 1.42 3.02
C VAL A 163 18.47 0.29 3.01
N GLY A 164 17.18 0.63 3.06
CA GLY A 164 16.09 -0.36 2.96
C GLY A 164 16.10 -1.10 1.62
N ARG A 165 16.26 -0.38 0.51
CA ARG A 165 16.34 -0.99 -0.84
C ARG A 165 17.53 -1.94 -0.98
N ASP A 166 18.71 -1.56 -0.50
CA ASP A 166 19.92 -2.39 -0.63
C ASP A 166 19.77 -3.71 0.13
N VAL A 167 19.18 -3.67 1.32
CA VAL A 167 18.89 -4.86 2.12
C VAL A 167 17.92 -5.79 1.39
N VAL A 168 16.78 -5.27 0.92
CA VAL A 168 15.77 -6.08 0.22
C VAL A 168 16.34 -6.63 -1.09
N ASN A 169 17.04 -5.81 -1.87
CA ASN A 169 17.64 -6.22 -3.13
C ASN A 169 18.68 -7.34 -2.93
N GLY A 170 19.52 -7.25 -1.92
CA GLY A 170 20.49 -8.30 -1.59
C GLY A 170 19.81 -9.62 -1.22
N LEU A 171 18.75 -9.57 -0.42
CA LEU A 171 17.96 -10.77 -0.09
C LEU A 171 17.25 -11.34 -1.31
N MET A 172 16.65 -10.49 -2.15
CA MET A 172 15.94 -10.89 -3.36
C MET A 172 16.88 -11.55 -4.37
N GLN A 173 18.07 -10.99 -4.61
CA GLN A 173 19.08 -11.59 -5.48
C GLN A 173 19.50 -12.98 -5.00
N LYS A 174 19.60 -13.17 -3.67
CA LYS A 174 20.01 -14.45 -3.09
C LYS A 174 18.89 -15.50 -3.09
N TYR A 175 17.67 -15.12 -2.73
CA TYR A 175 16.61 -16.08 -2.42
C TYR A 175 15.55 -16.22 -3.52
N MET A 176 15.33 -15.20 -4.36
CA MET A 176 14.32 -15.27 -5.43
C MET A 176 14.61 -16.42 -6.43
N PRO A 177 15.85 -16.66 -6.89
CA PRO A 177 16.12 -17.78 -7.80
C PRO A 177 15.82 -19.14 -7.17
N GLN A 178 16.09 -19.29 -5.86
CA GLN A 178 15.83 -20.52 -5.13
C GLN A 178 14.32 -20.78 -4.99
N ALA A 179 13.55 -19.74 -4.66
CA ALA A 179 12.10 -19.82 -4.59
C ALA A 179 11.49 -20.17 -5.95
N ILE A 180 11.93 -19.52 -7.04
CA ILE A 180 11.48 -19.83 -8.40
C ILE A 180 11.81 -21.28 -8.75
N LYS A 181 13.03 -21.74 -8.45
CA LYS A 181 13.45 -23.11 -8.73
C LYS A 181 12.56 -24.12 -8.00
N ALA A 182 12.31 -23.92 -6.70
CA ALA A 182 11.49 -24.84 -5.92
C ALA A 182 10.06 -24.94 -6.48
N THR A 183 9.45 -23.79 -6.82
CA THR A 183 8.12 -23.75 -7.45
C THR A 183 8.14 -24.43 -8.82
N ARG A 184 9.18 -24.18 -9.62
CA ARG A 184 9.34 -24.78 -10.95
C ARG A 184 9.48 -26.30 -10.88
N ASP A 185 10.33 -26.79 -9.98
CA ASP A 185 10.55 -28.21 -9.77
C ASP A 185 9.23 -28.93 -9.39
N GLN A 186 8.37 -28.29 -8.59
CA GLN A 186 7.05 -28.83 -8.26
C GLN A 186 6.10 -28.78 -9.46
N ALA A 187 6.03 -27.65 -10.18
CA ALA A 187 5.18 -27.51 -11.36
C ALA A 187 5.52 -28.55 -12.44
N ASP A 188 6.81 -28.83 -12.67
CA ASP A 188 7.24 -29.84 -13.63
C ASP A 188 6.76 -31.24 -13.24
N LYS A 189 6.72 -31.57 -11.93
CA LYS A 189 6.16 -32.84 -11.43
C LYS A 189 4.65 -32.93 -11.65
N GLU A 190 3.91 -31.86 -11.36
CA GLU A 190 2.46 -31.83 -11.58
C GLU A 190 2.11 -32.02 -13.06
N VAL A 191 2.82 -31.33 -13.96
CA VAL A 191 2.63 -31.46 -15.41
C VAL A 191 2.95 -32.87 -15.89
N ALA A 192 4.06 -33.47 -15.42
CA ALA A 192 4.43 -34.84 -15.78
C ALA A 192 3.40 -35.88 -15.26
N GLY A 193 2.65 -35.55 -14.20
CA GLY A 193 1.58 -36.37 -13.66
C GLY A 193 0.29 -36.38 -14.48
N VAL A 194 0.12 -35.45 -15.43
CA VAL A 194 -1.06 -35.38 -16.29
C VAL A 194 -1.03 -36.52 -17.31
N LYS A 195 -1.95 -37.48 -17.17
CA LYS A 195 -2.17 -38.51 -18.19
C LYS A 195 -2.96 -37.91 -19.35
N PRO A 196 -2.50 -38.03 -20.61
CA PRO A 196 -3.29 -37.62 -21.76
C PRO A 196 -4.63 -38.34 -21.73
N GLY A 197 -5.74 -37.59 -21.84
CA GLY A 197 -7.08 -38.17 -21.93
C GLY A 197 -7.14 -39.16 -23.10
N LYS A 198 -7.73 -40.33 -22.85
CA LYS A 198 -8.05 -41.32 -23.89
C LYS A 198 -9.04 -40.76 -24.91
#